data_AF-A0A183NY13-F1
#
_entry.id   AF-A0A183NY13-F1
#
_cell.length_a   1.000
_cell.length_b   1.000
_cell.length_c   1.000
_cell.angle_alpha   90.00
_cell.angle_beta   90.00
_cell.angle_gamma   90.00
#
_symmetry.space_group_name_H-M   'P 1'
#
loop_
_entity.id
_entity.type
_entity.pdbx_description
1 polymer ?
#
loop_
_entity_poly.entity_id
_entity_poly.type
_entity_poly.pdbx_seq_one_letter_code
_entity_poly.pdbx_strand_id
1 'polypeptide(L)'
;MDVGVYGIEGLDHLRILNLLFDAKLSITLRALPHILSYHKTHVQARRQPQTNFHLSHTLDMKNGLRYAKAYPEVGIGGRPLKVNQLNEEELDELANFQPTLTYGRTKQPLVSEFIPAHVALHNKVLRFYGYFKETVNESQVEHYRVRLVQILYFLEDDSMLVMEPSQNNSGIPQGKLVCRHRIPKNDIGDCYNWRDLNLGTNLAIYGRVYRITNCDKFTKDFLESEGVIVNEPEQEPIDPYLAERAKREAIALGKTPSSFDKRRQYLELDRKVLRFYAVQDERHEMFGECRKFIIHYYLADDTLEIREIHTANDGRDPFPLLLRRERIPKCRDTIPQSFPSVSMEITENEVKEYFSPKDFHIGQSVNILGRKYLIYDCDNFTKAWYHNNFGLTEFTPLDIEIKQPELPKKEIPPYNGFGTIEDSLVSTKSFILKPPKVDFAKQVDYAQKVLRYEARLDSFRPEDTYRRFIISYHLADDMISIFETPIRNSGFPGGTFLKRSR
;
A
#
# COMPACT_ATOMS: atom_id res chain seq x y z
N MET A 1 9.04 73.23 -5.40
CA MET A 1 8.47 72.67 -6.63
C MET A 1 7.93 71.27 -6.34
N ASP A 2 6.81 71.02 -5.68
CA ASP A 2 5.89 71.71 -4.76
C ASP A 2 5.18 70.53 -4.08
N VAL A 3 5.27 70.31 -2.76
CA VAL A 3 4.72 71.03 -1.61
C VAL A 3 3.18 70.98 -1.51
N GLY A 4 2.74 70.27 -0.48
CA GLY A 4 1.48 70.38 0.28
C GLY A 4 1.53 69.27 1.33
N VAL A 5 1.84 69.43 2.62
CA VAL A 5 1.57 70.42 3.68
C VAL A 5 0.09 70.58 4.02
N TYR A 6 -0.28 70.00 5.18
CA TYR A 6 -1.09 70.50 6.33
C TYR A 6 -1.44 69.23 7.15
N GLY A 7 -1.38 69.09 8.48
CA GLY A 7 -1.10 69.89 9.68
C GLY A 7 -1.55 68.96 10.85
N ILE A 8 -0.71 68.61 11.85
CA ILE A 8 -0.46 69.32 13.12
C ILE A 8 -1.52 69.04 14.23
N GLU A 9 -1.00 68.60 15.40
CA GLU A 9 -1.49 68.73 16.80
C GLU A 9 -2.83 68.08 17.19
N GLY A 10 -3.10 67.65 18.44
CA GLY A 10 -2.44 67.70 19.75
C GLY A 10 -3.34 66.87 20.69
N LEU A 11 -2.78 65.99 21.53
CA LEU A 11 -2.50 66.24 22.95
C LEU A 11 -3.63 66.91 23.75
N ASP A 12 -4.02 66.16 24.78
CA ASP A 12 -4.15 66.59 26.16
C ASP A 12 -5.50 67.05 26.76
N HIS A 13 -5.85 66.26 27.77
CA HIS A 13 -6.16 66.67 29.14
C HIS A 13 -7.34 67.61 29.39
N LEU A 14 -8.23 67.14 30.28
CA LEU A 14 -8.39 67.61 31.68
C LEU A 14 -9.69 67.01 32.21
N ARG A 15 -9.62 66.13 33.22
CA ARG A 15 -9.80 66.43 34.67
C ARG A 15 -11.22 66.92 34.97
N ILE A 16 -11.86 66.39 36.01
CA ILE A 16 -11.75 66.87 37.41
C ILE A 16 -12.38 65.75 38.28
N LEU A 17 -11.62 65.09 39.19
CA LEU A 17 -11.51 65.39 40.65
C LEU A 17 -12.90 65.37 41.31
N ASN A 18 -13.22 64.63 42.38
CA ASN A 18 -12.59 64.42 43.68
C ASN A 18 -13.67 63.65 44.50
N LEU A 19 -13.42 62.65 45.34
CA LEU A 19 -13.25 62.73 46.81
C LEU A 19 -13.44 61.28 47.33
N LEU A 20 -12.43 60.66 47.94
CA LEU A 20 -12.17 60.54 49.40
C LEU A 20 -12.88 59.35 50.10
N PHE A 21 -12.03 58.49 50.71
CA PHE A 21 -12.25 57.70 51.96
C PHE A 21 -13.31 56.57 51.91
N ASP A 22 -13.21 55.43 52.58
CA ASP A 22 -12.23 54.82 53.48
C ASP A 22 -12.56 53.30 53.54
N ALA A 23 -11.67 52.54 54.18
CA ALA A 23 -11.63 51.08 54.32
C ALA A 23 -12.92 50.33 54.74
N LYS A 24 -13.08 49.08 54.23
CA LYS A 24 -13.02 47.84 55.04
C LYS A 24 -13.16 46.55 54.22
N LEU A 25 -12.46 45.53 54.73
CA LEU A 25 -12.35 44.13 54.31
C LEU A 25 -13.62 43.46 53.79
N SER A 26 -13.50 42.70 52.69
CA SER A 26 -13.99 41.32 52.64
C SER A 26 -13.10 40.45 51.74
N ILE A 27 -12.69 39.31 52.29
CA ILE A 27 -11.77 38.34 51.68
C ILE A 27 -12.57 37.52 50.67
N THR A 28 -12.22 37.63 49.39
CA THR A 28 -12.67 36.70 48.34
C THR A 28 -11.47 35.90 47.86
N LEU A 29 -11.54 34.57 48.05
CA LEU A 29 -10.60 33.59 47.52
C LEU A 29 -10.72 33.59 45.99
N ARG A 30 -9.80 34.29 45.30
CA ARG A 30 -9.55 34.11 43.87
C ARG A 30 -8.32 33.22 43.70
N ALA A 31 -8.53 32.03 43.14
CA ALA A 31 -7.45 31.19 42.63
C ALA A 31 -6.77 31.91 41.46
N LEU A 32 -5.50 32.25 41.61
CA LEU A 32 -4.66 32.80 40.54
C LEU A 32 -3.99 31.64 39.79
N PRO A 33 -4.03 31.61 38.45
CA PRO A 33 -3.30 30.61 37.67
C PRO A 33 -1.79 30.87 37.75
N HIS A 34 -1.01 29.80 37.86
CA HIS A 34 0.45 29.86 37.82
C HIS A 34 0.95 30.26 36.43
N ILE A 35 1.10 31.57 36.22
CA ILE A 35 1.82 32.16 35.09
C ILE A 35 3.00 32.94 35.66
N LEU A 36 4.19 32.70 35.12
CA LEU A 36 5.51 33.18 35.59
C LEU A 36 5.71 34.71 35.68
N SER A 37 4.70 35.55 35.42
CA SER A 37 4.84 37.01 35.37
C SER A 37 4.28 37.79 36.56
N TYR A 38 3.67 37.13 37.56
CA TYR A 38 3.11 37.81 38.74
C TYR A 38 3.74 37.31 40.05
N HIS A 39 5.04 37.53 40.23
CA HIS A 39 5.65 37.53 41.57
C HIS A 39 6.28 38.88 41.85
N LYS A 40 5.62 39.66 42.70
CA LYS A 40 6.20 40.86 43.34
C LYS A 40 7.32 40.35 44.26
N THR A 41 8.56 40.72 44.00
CA THR A 41 9.69 40.44 44.90
C THR A 41 9.47 41.24 46.19
N HIS A 42 9.05 40.55 47.25
CA HIS A 42 9.04 41.12 48.58
C HIS A 42 10.48 41.25 49.06
N VAL A 43 11.10 42.42 48.83
CA VAL A 43 12.27 42.84 49.61
C VAL A 43 11.77 43.16 51.01
N GLN A 44 11.87 42.19 51.92
CA GLN A 44 11.59 42.44 53.33
C GLN A 44 12.62 43.43 53.88
N ALA A 45 12.10 44.52 54.43
CA ALA A 45 12.87 45.52 55.14
C ALA A 45 13.62 44.94 56.35
N ARG A 46 14.87 45.38 56.52
CA ARG A 46 15.72 45.34 57.73
C ARG A 46 15.73 44.01 58.51
N ARG A 47 16.56 43.06 58.05
CA ARG A 47 17.17 42.03 58.90
C ARG A 47 18.68 41.98 58.61
N GLN A 48 19.51 41.84 59.64
CA GLN A 48 20.97 41.75 59.51
C GLN A 48 21.37 40.71 58.45
N PRO A 49 22.44 40.92 57.66
CA PRO A 49 22.84 39.98 56.62
C PRO A 49 23.20 38.64 57.26
N GLN A 50 22.36 37.64 57.01
CA GLN A 50 22.58 36.28 57.49
C GLN A 50 23.56 35.61 56.51
N THR A 51 24.71 35.16 56.99
CA THR A 51 25.78 34.58 56.14
C THR A 51 25.66 33.07 55.97
N ASN A 52 24.83 32.41 56.79
CA ASN A 52 24.60 30.97 56.77
C ASN A 52 23.11 30.65 56.52
N PHE A 53 22.84 29.89 55.45
CA PHE A 53 21.49 29.51 55.01
C PHE A 53 21.22 28.00 55.09
N HIS A 54 22.09 27.24 55.77
CA HIS A 54 21.94 25.80 55.92
C HIS A 54 20.60 25.45 56.58
N LEU A 55 19.87 24.52 55.96
CA LEU A 55 18.61 23.98 56.46
C LEU A 55 18.91 22.80 57.39
N SER A 56 18.20 22.67 58.52
CA SER A 56 18.30 21.48 59.36
C SER A 56 17.74 20.26 58.63
N HIS A 57 18.45 19.12 58.69
CA HIS A 57 17.95 17.87 58.13
C HIS A 57 16.76 17.35 58.97
N THR A 58 15.65 17.05 58.31
CA THR A 58 14.46 16.44 58.93
C THR A 58 14.34 14.96 58.61
N LEU A 59 15.22 14.43 57.77
CA LEU A 59 15.29 13.01 57.40
C LEU A 59 16.66 12.48 57.83
N ASP A 60 16.68 11.47 58.68
CA ASP A 60 17.91 10.93 59.25
C ASP A 60 17.88 9.38 59.29
N MET A 61 19.02 8.76 59.55
CA MET A 61 19.18 7.31 59.51
C MET A 61 19.84 6.84 60.81
N LYS A 62 19.09 6.10 61.64
CA LYS A 62 19.58 5.55 62.90
C LYS A 62 19.55 4.03 62.83
N ASN A 63 20.69 3.40 63.08
CA ASN A 63 20.86 1.94 63.05
C ASN A 63 20.36 1.30 61.75
N GLY A 64 20.63 1.93 60.60
CA GLY A 64 20.27 1.41 59.27
C GLY A 64 18.82 1.63 58.84
N LEU A 65 17.96 2.21 59.68
CA LEU A 65 16.57 2.54 59.35
C LEU A 65 16.41 4.05 59.16
N ARG A 66 15.74 4.42 58.06
CA ARG A 66 15.41 5.82 57.75
C ARG A 66 14.23 6.25 58.61
N TYR A 67 14.36 7.37 59.33
CA TYR A 67 13.26 7.96 60.10
C TYR A 67 13.21 9.48 59.88
N ALA A 68 12.00 10.04 59.88
CA ALA A 68 11.77 11.46 59.72
C ALA A 68 11.53 12.11 61.08
N LYS A 69 12.22 13.22 61.38
CA LYS A 69 11.94 14.09 62.53
C LYS A 69 10.67 14.90 62.23
N ALA A 70 9.70 14.88 63.15
CA ALA A 70 8.41 15.56 62.98
C ALA A 70 8.54 17.10 62.90
N TYR A 71 9.54 17.67 63.59
CA TYR A 71 9.84 19.09 63.56
C TYR A 71 11.36 19.33 63.50
N PRO A 72 11.83 20.37 62.79
CA PRO A 72 13.23 20.76 62.80
C PRO A 72 13.63 21.28 64.19
N GLU A 73 14.80 20.86 64.69
CA GLU A 73 15.32 21.27 66.00
C GLU A 73 15.86 22.71 65.99
N VAL A 74 16.36 23.16 64.84
CA VAL A 74 16.89 24.52 64.62
C VAL A 74 16.40 25.08 63.30
N GLY A 75 16.14 26.38 63.26
CA GLY A 75 15.75 27.14 62.08
C GLY A 75 16.94 27.41 61.16
N ILE A 76 16.63 28.01 60.01
CA ILE A 76 17.58 28.30 58.92
C ILE A 76 18.80 29.07 59.46
N GLY A 77 20.00 28.52 59.20
CA GLY A 77 21.27 29.08 59.68
C GLY A 77 21.57 28.81 61.16
N GLY A 78 20.95 27.78 61.76
CA GLY A 78 21.25 27.32 63.12
C GLY A 78 20.59 28.13 64.24
N ARG A 79 19.55 28.92 63.94
CA ARG A 79 18.82 29.70 64.96
C ARG A 79 17.90 28.79 65.78
N PRO A 80 17.87 28.88 67.12
CA PRO A 80 16.97 28.05 67.93
C PRO A 80 15.50 28.40 67.63
N LEU A 81 14.66 27.38 67.43
CA LEU A 81 13.22 27.53 67.23
C LEU A 81 12.53 27.60 68.60
N LYS A 82 11.58 28.53 68.77
CA LYS A 82 10.72 28.56 69.97
C LYS A 82 9.76 27.39 69.90
N VAL A 83 9.95 26.40 70.76
CA VAL A 83 8.99 25.31 70.96
C VAL A 83 8.11 25.70 72.16
N ASN A 84 6.81 25.90 71.94
CA ASN A 84 5.84 26.01 73.05
C ASN A 84 5.54 24.59 73.55
N GLN A 85 6.32 24.09 74.50
CA GLN A 85 5.91 22.98 75.35
C GLN A 85 5.36 23.61 76.63
N LEU A 86 4.09 23.37 76.93
CA LEU A 86 3.46 23.77 78.19
C LEU A 86 4.17 23.04 79.34
N ASN A 87 4.42 23.72 80.45
CA ASN A 87 5.12 23.13 81.59
C ASN A 87 4.15 22.23 82.39
N GLU A 88 4.67 21.24 83.13
CA GLU A 88 3.85 20.26 83.89
C GLU A 88 2.85 20.94 84.84
N GLU A 89 3.21 22.09 85.41
CA GLU A 89 2.35 22.89 86.29
C GLU A 89 1.13 23.51 85.58
N GLU A 90 1.26 23.86 84.30
CA GLU A 90 0.16 24.43 83.49
C GLU A 90 -0.82 23.36 83.02
N LEU A 91 -0.39 22.09 82.97
CA LEU A 91 -1.25 20.94 82.66
C LEU A 91 -2.13 20.56 83.86
N ASP A 92 -1.60 20.66 85.08
CA ASP A 92 -2.32 20.32 86.32
C ASP A 92 -3.40 21.36 86.69
N GLU A 93 -3.22 22.64 86.34
CA GLU A 93 -4.25 23.67 86.50
C GLU A 93 -5.46 23.46 85.57
N LEU A 94 -5.23 22.96 84.36
CA LEU A 94 -6.29 22.63 83.39
C LEU A 94 -7.05 21.35 83.75
N ALA A 95 -6.38 20.38 84.39
CA ALA A 95 -7.00 19.12 84.80
C ALA A 95 -7.95 19.28 86.00
N ASN A 96 -7.71 20.28 86.88
CA ASN A 96 -8.49 20.50 88.09
C ASN A 96 -9.60 21.57 87.95
N PHE A 97 -9.84 22.10 86.75
CA PHE A 97 -10.90 23.07 86.51
C PHE A 97 -12.26 22.36 86.36
N GLN A 98 -13.06 22.32 87.44
CA GLN A 98 -14.45 21.84 87.39
C GLN A 98 -15.40 23.00 87.00
N PRO A 99 -16.01 22.99 85.80
CA PRO A 99 -17.03 23.98 85.49
C PRO A 99 -18.34 23.58 86.19
N THR A 100 -18.76 24.37 87.17
CA THR A 100 -20.12 24.32 87.72
C THR A 100 -21.13 24.57 86.60
N LEU A 101 -22.13 23.68 86.49
CA LEU A 101 -23.31 23.82 85.66
C LEU A 101 -23.98 25.18 85.89
N THR A 102 -23.96 26.05 84.87
CA THR A 102 -24.84 27.21 84.81
C THR A 102 -25.25 27.40 83.36
N TYR A 103 -26.48 27.02 83.05
CA TYR A 103 -27.11 27.24 81.75
C TYR A 103 -26.93 28.71 81.33
N GLY A 104 -26.02 28.95 80.38
CA GLY A 104 -25.87 30.23 79.72
C GLY A 104 -27.08 30.49 78.84
N ARG A 105 -27.63 31.71 78.94
CA ARG A 105 -28.75 32.25 78.12
C ARG A 105 -28.71 31.71 76.68
N THR A 106 -29.81 31.10 76.23
CA THR A 106 -30.03 30.81 74.81
C THR A 106 -29.83 32.11 74.03
N LYS A 107 -28.79 32.17 73.18
CA LYS A 107 -28.66 33.26 72.20
C LYS A 107 -29.95 33.24 71.38
N GLN A 108 -30.73 34.31 71.45
CA GLN A 108 -31.84 34.49 70.52
C GLN A 108 -31.26 34.41 69.11
N PRO A 109 -31.83 33.59 68.21
CA PRO A 109 -31.34 33.53 66.84
C PRO A 109 -31.41 34.93 66.26
N LEU A 110 -30.32 35.37 65.62
CA LEU A 110 -30.27 36.62 64.89
C LEU A 110 -31.45 36.62 63.91
N VAL A 111 -32.30 37.65 63.98
CA VAL A 111 -33.43 37.80 63.05
C VAL A 111 -32.83 37.90 61.64
N SER A 112 -33.03 36.87 60.81
CA SER A 112 -32.53 36.85 59.44
C SER A 112 -33.11 38.05 58.68
N GLU A 113 -32.27 38.86 58.06
CA GLU A 113 -32.73 39.93 57.20
C GLU A 113 -33.68 39.36 56.12
N PHE A 114 -34.86 39.97 55.98
CA PHE A 114 -35.84 39.59 54.97
C PHE A 114 -35.32 39.99 53.58
N ILE A 115 -34.90 39.00 52.80
CA ILE A 115 -34.49 39.19 51.42
C ILE A 115 -35.70 38.84 50.54
N PRO A 116 -36.21 39.76 49.70
CA PRO A 116 -37.29 39.46 48.77
C PRO A 116 -36.93 38.31 47.81
N ALA A 117 -37.92 37.50 47.44
CA ALA A 117 -37.72 36.30 46.62
C ALA A 117 -37.00 36.61 45.29
N HIS A 118 -37.36 37.69 44.59
CA HIS A 118 -36.72 38.10 43.34
C HIS A 118 -35.22 38.42 43.52
N VAL A 119 -34.80 38.92 44.69
CA VAL A 119 -33.38 39.19 44.99
C VAL A 119 -32.66 37.89 45.37
N ALA A 120 -33.29 37.04 46.19
CA ALA A 120 -32.71 35.78 46.65
C ALA A 120 -32.57 34.73 45.53
N LEU A 121 -33.43 34.80 44.52
CA LEU A 121 -33.51 33.86 43.39
C LEU A 121 -33.04 34.47 42.06
N HIS A 122 -32.49 35.68 42.08
CA HIS A 122 -31.94 36.33 40.89
C HIS A 122 -30.89 35.45 40.19
N ASN A 123 -30.98 35.35 38.85
CA ASN A 123 -30.15 34.49 38.00
C ASN A 123 -30.22 32.98 38.29
N LYS A 124 -31.11 32.51 39.17
CA LYS A 124 -31.35 31.07 39.34
C LYS A 124 -32.40 30.60 38.33
N VAL A 125 -31.98 29.71 37.44
CA VAL A 125 -32.82 29.21 36.35
C VAL A 125 -32.83 27.70 36.39
N LEU A 126 -34.02 27.10 36.38
CA LEU A 126 -34.16 25.68 36.21
C LEU A 126 -34.16 25.32 34.74
N ARG A 127 -33.23 24.47 34.32
CA ARG A 127 -33.11 23.96 32.96
C ARG A 127 -33.51 22.49 32.88
N PHE A 128 -34.53 22.22 32.08
CA PHE A 128 -34.99 20.89 31.71
C PHE A 128 -34.72 20.61 30.24
N TYR A 129 -34.46 19.35 29.92
CA TYR A 129 -34.37 18.83 28.57
C TYR A 129 -35.59 17.99 28.28
N GLY A 130 -36.11 18.12 27.06
CA GLY A 130 -37.27 17.36 26.64
C GLY A 130 -37.37 17.28 25.14
N TYR A 131 -38.45 16.68 24.67
CA TYR A 131 -38.76 16.60 23.25
C TYR A 131 -40.26 16.73 23.02
N PHE A 132 -40.64 17.05 21.80
CA PHE A 132 -41.99 16.82 21.30
C PHE A 132 -41.93 16.12 19.94
N LYS A 133 -42.96 15.34 19.62
CA LYS A 133 -43.09 14.68 18.32
C LYS A 133 -43.93 15.55 17.41
N GLU A 134 -43.42 15.81 16.21
CA GLU A 134 -44.12 16.54 15.16
C GLU A 134 -44.44 15.55 14.04
N THR A 135 -45.72 15.42 13.69
CA THR A 135 -46.18 14.56 12.60
C THR A 135 -45.79 15.18 11.26
N VAL A 136 -45.23 14.36 10.36
CA VAL A 136 -44.78 14.80 9.04
C VAL A 136 -45.63 14.12 7.98
N ASN A 137 -46.29 14.92 7.15
CA ASN A 137 -47.12 14.42 6.07
C ASN A 137 -46.28 14.33 4.79
N GLU A 138 -46.53 13.30 3.98
CA GLU A 138 -46.01 13.18 2.59
C GLU A 138 -44.48 13.12 2.43
N SER A 139 -43.74 12.59 3.43
CA SER A 139 -42.31 12.29 3.28
C SER A 139 -42.08 10.81 2.95
N GLN A 140 -41.15 10.54 2.03
CA GLN A 140 -40.71 9.17 1.70
C GLN A 140 -39.82 8.55 2.79
N VAL A 141 -39.28 9.38 3.70
CA VAL A 141 -38.21 9.02 4.62
C VAL A 141 -38.70 8.91 6.07
N GLU A 142 -39.65 9.75 6.48
CA GLU A 142 -40.13 9.81 7.87
C GLU A 142 -41.65 10.06 7.94
N HIS A 143 -42.32 9.51 8.96
CA HIS A 143 -43.73 9.79 9.27
C HIS A 143 -43.90 10.76 10.45
N TYR A 144 -42.86 10.89 11.28
CA TYR A 144 -42.78 11.84 12.38
C TYR A 144 -41.31 12.20 12.60
N ARG A 145 -41.07 13.39 13.14
CA ARG A 145 -39.76 13.83 13.60
C ARG A 145 -39.77 14.12 15.09
N VAL A 146 -38.62 13.97 15.74
CA VAL A 146 -38.44 14.23 17.16
C VAL A 146 -37.65 15.53 17.31
N ARG A 147 -38.29 16.56 17.87
CA ARG A 147 -37.64 17.85 18.11
C ARG A 147 -37.24 17.99 19.56
N LEU A 148 -35.94 18.04 19.81
CA LEU A 148 -35.37 18.24 21.13
C LEU A 148 -35.51 19.70 21.54
N VAL A 149 -35.84 19.94 22.81
CA VAL A 149 -36.05 21.28 23.36
C VAL A 149 -35.41 21.42 24.73
N GLN A 150 -35.09 22.65 25.09
CA GLN A 150 -34.69 23.08 26.42
C GLN A 150 -35.80 23.97 26.98
N ILE A 151 -36.27 23.61 28.17
CA ILE A 151 -37.28 24.35 28.92
C ILE A 151 -36.57 25.02 30.09
N LEU A 152 -36.59 26.35 30.10
CA LEU A 152 -35.95 27.18 31.11
C LEU A 152 -37.04 27.82 31.97
N TYR A 153 -36.99 27.61 33.28
CA TYR A 153 -37.87 28.20 34.29
C TYR A 153 -37.07 29.18 35.15
N PHE A 154 -37.46 30.45 35.15
CA PHE A 154 -36.77 31.49 35.91
C PHE A 154 -37.41 31.62 37.29
N LEU A 155 -36.63 31.34 38.35
CA LEU A 155 -37.12 31.34 39.73
C LEU A 155 -37.39 32.75 40.29
N GLU A 156 -36.89 33.79 39.61
CA GLU A 156 -37.07 35.19 40.01
C GLU A 156 -38.52 35.67 39.84
N ASP A 157 -39.19 35.24 38.76
CA ASP A 157 -40.48 35.78 38.29
C ASP A 157 -41.49 34.71 37.84
N ASP A 158 -41.20 33.43 38.10
CA ASP A 158 -42.00 32.27 37.68
C ASP A 158 -42.28 32.23 36.16
N SER A 159 -41.37 32.80 35.36
CA SER A 159 -41.49 32.82 33.90
C SER A 159 -40.82 31.59 33.27
N MET A 160 -41.27 31.23 32.07
CA MET A 160 -40.76 30.08 31.32
C MET A 160 -40.38 30.47 29.90
N LEU A 161 -39.36 29.81 29.37
CA LEU A 161 -38.85 29.97 28.01
C LEU A 161 -38.60 28.57 27.45
N VAL A 162 -39.15 28.30 26.26
CA VAL A 162 -38.91 27.04 25.55
C VAL A 162 -38.11 27.35 24.29
N MET A 163 -36.98 26.68 24.13
CA MET A 163 -36.10 26.89 22.98
C MET A 163 -35.52 25.58 22.48
N GLU A 164 -35.38 25.48 21.16
CA GLU A 164 -34.74 24.37 20.48
C GLU A 164 -33.24 24.68 20.30
N PRO A 165 -32.34 23.78 20.70
CA PRO A 165 -30.91 23.94 20.46
C PRO A 165 -30.61 23.87 18.96
N SER A 166 -29.55 24.56 18.53
CA SER A 166 -29.14 24.54 17.13
C SER A 166 -28.56 23.18 16.74
N GLN A 167 -29.02 22.62 15.62
CA GLN A 167 -28.50 21.37 15.04
C GLN A 167 -28.04 21.62 13.60
N ASN A 168 -26.81 21.20 13.30
CA ASN A 168 -26.23 21.33 11.97
C ASN A 168 -27.07 20.58 10.93
N ASN A 169 -27.30 21.23 9.78
CA ASN A 169 -28.02 20.63 8.65
C ASN A 169 -29.43 20.13 9.01
N SER A 170 -30.13 20.77 9.95
CA SER A 170 -31.52 20.42 10.30
C SER A 170 -32.53 20.88 9.25
N GLY A 171 -32.26 21.99 8.55
CA GLY A 171 -33.14 22.54 7.51
C GLY A 171 -34.44 23.20 8.03
N ILE A 172 -34.66 23.21 9.35
CA ILE A 172 -35.83 23.82 10.02
C ILE A 172 -35.37 25.07 10.77
N PRO A 173 -36.18 26.15 10.85
CA PRO A 173 -35.89 27.28 11.74
C PRO A 173 -35.86 26.83 13.20
N GLN A 174 -34.73 27.07 13.87
CA GLN A 174 -34.45 26.70 15.26
C GLN A 174 -34.31 27.93 16.15
N GLY A 175 -34.37 27.74 17.47
CA GLY A 175 -34.20 28.80 18.47
C GLY A 175 -35.39 28.88 19.42
N LYS A 176 -35.80 30.09 19.80
CA LYS A 176 -36.89 30.29 20.78
C LYS A 176 -38.23 29.88 20.17
N LEU A 177 -38.87 28.86 20.75
CA LEU A 177 -40.21 28.40 20.37
C LEU A 177 -41.29 29.15 21.15
N VAL A 178 -41.02 29.43 22.43
CA VAL A 178 -41.90 30.21 23.32
C VAL A 178 -41.07 31.28 24.00
N CYS A 179 -41.45 32.54 23.86
CA CYS A 179 -40.74 33.66 24.50
C CYS A 179 -40.86 33.62 26.03
N ARG A 180 -39.92 34.26 26.74
CA ARG A 180 -39.94 34.32 28.21
C ARG A 180 -41.16 35.10 28.70
N HIS A 181 -42.10 34.42 29.34
CA HIS A 181 -43.19 35.01 30.11
C HIS A 181 -43.79 33.93 31.05
N ARG A 182 -44.74 34.31 31.90
CA ARG A 182 -45.47 33.34 32.74
C ARG A 182 -46.47 32.58 31.88
N ILE A 183 -46.30 31.26 31.77
CA ILE A 183 -47.09 30.43 30.85
C ILE A 183 -48.34 29.93 31.58
N PRO A 184 -49.56 30.16 31.04
CA PRO A 184 -50.78 29.61 31.59
C PRO A 184 -50.85 28.10 31.35
N LYS A 185 -51.19 27.35 32.41
CA LYS A 185 -51.40 25.90 32.45
C LYS A 185 -52.81 25.51 32.01
N ASN A 186 -53.81 26.30 32.41
CA ASN A 186 -55.24 26.05 32.17
C ASN A 186 -55.93 27.32 31.64
N ASP A 187 -57.13 27.17 31.07
CA ASP A 187 -57.98 28.27 30.57
C ASP A 187 -58.44 29.24 31.69
N ILE A 188 -58.28 28.85 32.95
CA ILE A 188 -58.61 29.65 34.15
C ILE A 188 -57.53 30.71 34.44
N GLY A 189 -56.33 30.57 33.86
CA GLY A 189 -55.21 31.50 34.04
C GLY A 189 -54.17 31.10 35.09
N ASP A 190 -54.28 29.91 35.68
CA ASP A 190 -53.24 29.35 36.55
C ASP A 190 -51.94 29.21 35.76
N CYS A 191 -50.81 29.67 36.31
CA CYS A 191 -49.50 29.58 35.66
C CYS A 191 -48.75 28.33 36.14
N TYR A 192 -47.85 27.82 35.29
CA TYR A 192 -46.95 26.74 35.68
C TYR A 192 -46.04 27.16 36.83
N ASN A 193 -45.96 26.30 37.85
CA ASN A 193 -44.99 26.42 38.93
C ASN A 193 -43.84 25.41 38.75
N TRP A 194 -42.68 25.67 39.32
CA TRP A 194 -41.56 24.71 39.33
C TRP A 194 -41.96 23.36 39.95
N ARG A 195 -42.95 23.33 40.86
CA ARG A 195 -43.52 22.11 41.45
C ARG A 195 -44.30 21.25 40.46
N ASP A 196 -44.78 21.83 39.35
CA ASP A 196 -45.48 21.10 38.29
C ASP A 196 -44.51 20.41 37.31
N LEU A 197 -43.19 20.63 37.47
CA LEU A 197 -42.16 20.15 36.54
C LEU A 197 -41.35 19.02 37.19
N ASN A 198 -41.44 17.82 36.61
CA ASN A 198 -40.60 16.68 36.99
C ASN A 198 -40.26 15.84 35.74
N LEU A 199 -39.21 15.01 35.80
CA LEU A 199 -38.88 14.10 34.70
C LEU A 199 -40.02 13.11 34.45
N GLY A 200 -40.29 12.80 33.19
CA GLY A 200 -41.43 11.96 32.79
C GLY A 200 -42.80 12.67 32.87
N THR A 201 -42.83 14.01 33.01
CA THR A 201 -44.08 14.79 32.98
C THR A 201 -44.34 15.32 31.57
N ASN A 202 -45.62 15.32 31.17
CA ASN A 202 -46.08 15.91 29.91
C ASN A 202 -46.53 17.35 30.16
N LEU A 203 -45.87 18.30 29.50
CA LEU A 203 -46.09 19.73 29.65
C LEU A 203 -46.83 20.28 28.43
N ALA A 204 -48.09 20.67 28.59
CA ALA A 204 -48.92 21.21 27.51
C ALA A 204 -48.78 22.74 27.46
N ILE A 205 -48.04 23.26 26.48
CA ILE A 205 -47.86 24.70 26.28
C ILE A 205 -48.36 25.06 24.89
N TYR A 206 -49.34 25.95 24.81
CA TYR A 206 -49.85 26.51 23.55
C TYR A 206 -50.19 25.45 22.48
N GLY A 207 -50.89 24.40 22.89
CA GLY A 207 -51.32 23.32 21.99
C GLY A 207 -50.23 22.32 21.62
N ARG A 208 -49.01 22.43 22.16
CA ARG A 208 -47.94 21.45 22.00
C ARG A 208 -47.65 20.77 23.33
N VAL A 209 -47.44 19.44 23.28
CA VAL A 209 -47.11 18.64 24.47
C VAL A 209 -45.63 18.29 24.43
N TYR A 210 -44.88 18.80 25.41
CA TYR A 210 -43.47 18.54 25.60
C TYR A 210 -43.28 17.46 26.67
N ARG A 211 -42.50 16.42 26.37
CA ARG A 211 -42.09 15.40 27.33
C ARG A 211 -40.77 15.83 27.96
N ILE A 212 -40.74 16.01 29.28
CA ILE A 212 -39.48 16.28 30.01
C ILE A 212 -38.76 14.95 30.21
N THR A 213 -37.56 14.82 29.66
CA THR A 213 -36.75 13.58 29.72
C THR A 213 -35.62 13.68 30.74
N ASN A 214 -34.97 14.83 30.81
CA ASN A 214 -33.79 15.02 31.65
C ASN A 214 -33.76 16.45 32.24
N CYS A 215 -32.89 16.70 33.21
CA CYS A 215 -32.68 18.03 33.79
C CYS A 215 -31.20 18.27 34.09
N ASP A 216 -30.85 19.53 34.32
CA ASP A 216 -29.49 19.91 34.70
C ASP A 216 -29.14 19.46 36.13
N LYS A 217 -27.83 19.45 36.45
CA LYS A 217 -27.40 19.10 37.81
C LYS A 217 -27.96 20.09 38.85
N PHE A 218 -27.88 21.39 38.55
CA PHE A 218 -28.41 22.44 39.43
C PHE A 218 -29.91 22.26 39.69
N THR A 219 -30.69 21.89 38.68
CA THR A 219 -32.13 21.69 38.85
C THR A 219 -32.47 20.50 39.70
N LYS A 220 -31.71 19.42 39.54
CA LYS A 220 -31.88 18.23 40.36
C LYS A 220 -31.63 18.56 41.83
N ASP A 221 -30.48 19.18 42.12
CA ASP A 221 -30.09 19.57 43.47
C ASP A 221 -31.10 20.55 44.09
N PHE A 222 -31.61 21.51 43.30
CA PHE A 222 -32.62 22.47 43.76
C PHE A 222 -33.95 21.80 44.10
N LEU A 223 -34.47 20.95 43.20
CA LEU A 223 -35.73 20.23 43.42
C LEU A 223 -35.65 19.32 44.65
N GLU A 224 -34.53 18.59 44.80
CA GLU A 224 -34.28 17.75 45.97
C GLU A 224 -34.21 18.58 47.26
N SER A 225 -33.57 19.76 47.23
CA SER A 225 -33.49 20.67 48.39
C SER A 225 -34.83 21.25 48.82
N GLU A 226 -35.75 21.44 47.87
CA GLU A 226 -37.11 21.92 48.10
C GLU A 226 -38.10 20.77 48.39
N GLY A 227 -37.60 19.53 48.51
CA GLY A 227 -38.38 18.35 48.91
C GLY A 227 -39.11 17.64 47.77
N VAL A 228 -38.78 17.93 46.51
CA VAL A 228 -39.31 17.21 45.34
C VAL A 228 -38.42 16.03 44.99
N ILE A 229 -39.00 14.84 44.95
CA ILE A 229 -38.31 13.62 44.49
C ILE A 229 -38.24 13.64 42.96
N VAL A 230 -37.04 13.83 42.42
CA VAL A 230 -36.80 13.86 40.97
C VAL A 230 -36.82 12.43 40.42
N ASN A 231 -37.60 12.20 39.37
CA ASN A 231 -37.67 10.89 38.71
C ASN A 231 -36.36 10.54 38.00
N GLU A 232 -36.20 9.29 37.56
CA GLU A 232 -35.04 8.89 36.76
C GLU A 232 -35.12 9.48 35.34
N PRO A 233 -33.98 9.82 34.70
CA PRO A 233 -33.96 10.32 33.33
C PRO A 233 -34.53 9.31 32.33
N GLU A 234 -35.40 9.79 31.43
CA GLU A 234 -35.96 8.97 30.37
C GLU A 234 -35.10 9.02 29.10
N GLN A 235 -35.01 7.90 28.39
CA GLN A 235 -34.33 7.83 27.10
C GLN A 235 -35.15 8.56 26.03
N GLU A 236 -34.52 9.49 25.31
CA GLU A 236 -35.13 10.20 24.19
C GLU A 236 -35.43 9.22 23.03
N PRO A 237 -36.59 9.36 22.36
CA PRO A 237 -36.92 8.51 21.23
C PRO A 237 -36.02 8.80 20.04
N ILE A 238 -35.66 7.75 19.31
CA ILE A 238 -34.82 7.84 18.12
C ILE A 238 -35.63 8.50 17.00
N ASP A 239 -35.09 9.57 16.43
CA ASP A 239 -35.62 10.19 15.22
C ASP A 239 -35.33 9.29 14.00
N PRO A 240 -36.35 8.84 13.26
CA PRO A 240 -36.17 7.96 12.10
C PRO A 240 -35.23 8.53 11.03
N TYR A 241 -35.34 9.83 10.74
CA TYR A 241 -34.52 10.50 9.73
C TYR A 241 -33.07 10.61 10.18
N LEU A 242 -32.81 10.99 11.43
CA LEU A 242 -31.44 11.06 11.97
C LEU A 242 -30.79 9.67 12.01
N ALA A 243 -31.55 8.61 12.33
CA ALA A 243 -31.04 7.25 12.34
C ALA A 243 -30.64 6.77 10.94
N GLU A 244 -31.44 7.05 9.91
CA GLU A 244 -31.07 6.73 8.52
C GLU A 244 -29.91 7.57 8.02
N ARG A 245 -29.89 8.86 8.35
CA ARG A 245 -28.78 9.76 8.00
C ARG A 245 -27.47 9.25 8.59
N ALA A 246 -27.47 8.85 9.87
CA ALA A 246 -26.29 8.27 10.52
C ALA A 246 -25.83 6.99 9.82
N LYS A 247 -26.75 6.14 9.34
CA LYS A 247 -26.38 4.97 8.52
C LYS A 247 -25.70 5.38 7.21
N ARG A 248 -26.23 6.38 6.50
CA ARG A 248 -25.63 6.90 5.25
C ARG A 248 -24.26 7.52 5.49
N GLU A 249 -24.09 8.27 6.59
CA GLU A 249 -22.82 8.89 6.96
C GLU A 249 -21.79 7.86 7.47
N ALA A 250 -22.24 6.80 8.16
CA ALA A 250 -21.40 5.70 8.63
C ALA A 250 -20.93 4.77 7.52
N ILE A 251 -21.60 4.76 6.36
CA ILE A 251 -21.06 4.22 5.11
C ILE A 251 -19.97 5.19 4.66
N ALA A 252 -18.83 5.14 5.35
CA ALA A 252 -17.65 5.91 5.03
C ALA A 252 -17.21 5.60 3.59
N LEU A 253 -16.83 6.65 2.85
CA LEU A 253 -16.14 6.56 1.56
C LEU A 253 -15.05 5.48 1.65
N GLY A 254 -15.09 4.54 0.71
CA GLY A 254 -14.34 3.28 0.75
C GLY A 254 -12.88 3.48 1.16
N LYS A 255 -12.54 3.07 2.38
CA LYS A 255 -11.17 2.66 2.68
C LYS A 255 -10.87 1.49 1.76
N THR A 256 -10.05 1.70 0.74
CA THR A 256 -9.49 0.61 -0.05
C THR A 256 -8.60 -0.19 0.90
N PRO A 257 -8.96 -1.43 1.28
CA PRO A 257 -8.05 -2.22 2.11
C PRO A 257 -6.81 -2.53 1.27
N SER A 258 -5.63 -2.08 1.70
CA SER A 258 -4.37 -2.45 1.05
C SER A 258 -3.93 -3.82 1.57
N SER A 259 -4.31 -4.90 0.89
CA SER A 259 -3.70 -6.23 1.15
C SER A 259 -2.29 -6.34 0.56
N PHE A 260 -1.99 -5.56 -0.50
CA PHE A 260 -0.72 -5.55 -1.22
C PHE A 260 -0.51 -4.19 -1.94
N ASP A 261 0.69 -3.61 -1.83
CA ASP A 261 1.02 -2.33 -2.47
C ASP A 261 1.42 -2.54 -3.94
N LYS A 262 0.42 -2.58 -4.83
CA LYS A 262 0.60 -2.68 -6.29
C LYS A 262 1.54 -1.59 -6.83
N ARG A 263 1.54 -0.40 -6.22
CA ARG A 263 2.41 0.71 -6.66
C ARG A 263 3.87 0.41 -6.34
N ARG A 264 4.16 -0.16 -5.18
CA ARG A 264 5.52 -0.58 -4.83
C ARG A 264 6.06 -1.65 -5.80
N GLN A 265 5.27 -2.68 -6.10
CA GLN A 265 5.66 -3.71 -7.09
C GLN A 265 6.00 -3.06 -8.43
N TYR A 266 5.12 -2.18 -8.92
CA TYR A 266 5.36 -1.46 -10.17
C TYR A 266 6.67 -0.67 -10.13
N LEU A 267 6.93 0.11 -9.08
CA LEU A 267 8.14 0.93 -8.99
C LEU A 267 9.44 0.11 -8.89
N GLU A 268 9.42 -1.02 -8.20
CA GLU A 268 10.63 -1.86 -8.02
C GLU A 268 10.91 -2.76 -9.23
N LEU A 269 9.85 -3.19 -9.93
CA LEU A 269 9.91 -4.19 -11.00
C LEU A 269 9.61 -3.60 -12.39
N ASP A 270 9.45 -2.28 -12.51
CA ASP A 270 9.27 -1.60 -13.79
C ASP A 270 10.38 -1.98 -14.77
N ARG A 271 10.01 -2.22 -16.04
CA ARG A 271 10.90 -2.65 -17.14
C ARG A 271 11.62 -3.99 -16.94
N LYS A 272 11.36 -4.71 -15.86
CA LYS A 272 11.87 -6.08 -15.67
C LYS A 272 10.89 -7.07 -16.30
N VAL A 273 11.26 -7.59 -17.47
CA VAL A 273 10.42 -8.51 -18.24
C VAL A 273 11.13 -9.84 -18.39
N LEU A 274 10.46 -10.93 -18.05
CA LEU A 274 10.97 -12.25 -18.31
C LEU A 274 10.58 -12.68 -19.73
N ARG A 275 11.57 -12.94 -20.57
CA ARG A 275 11.40 -13.41 -21.95
C ARG A 275 11.74 -14.90 -22.05
N PHE A 276 10.78 -15.68 -22.52
CA PHE A 276 10.91 -17.10 -22.82
C PHE A 276 10.68 -17.35 -24.30
N TYR A 277 11.45 -18.28 -24.86
CA TYR A 277 11.25 -18.80 -26.20
C TYR A 277 10.48 -20.10 -26.10
N ALA A 278 9.36 -20.17 -26.81
CA ALA A 278 8.47 -21.31 -26.79
C ALA A 278 8.15 -21.78 -28.20
N VAL A 279 7.80 -23.06 -28.32
CA VAL A 279 7.28 -23.66 -29.54
C VAL A 279 5.88 -24.20 -29.27
N GLN A 280 5.00 -24.04 -30.24
CA GLN A 280 3.71 -24.69 -30.28
C GLN A 280 3.76 -25.76 -31.37
N ASP A 281 3.64 -27.02 -30.98
CA ASP A 281 3.65 -28.14 -31.93
C ASP A 281 2.23 -28.64 -32.14
N GLU A 282 1.60 -28.20 -33.22
CA GLU A 282 0.26 -28.63 -33.62
C GLU A 282 0.29 -29.66 -34.76
N ARG A 283 1.45 -30.20 -35.16
CA ARG A 283 1.59 -31.07 -36.36
C ARG A 283 0.70 -32.32 -36.38
N HIS A 284 0.09 -32.69 -35.26
CA HIS A 284 -0.90 -33.77 -35.18
C HIS A 284 -2.27 -33.36 -35.79
N GLU A 285 -2.55 -32.06 -35.90
CA GLU A 285 -3.78 -31.55 -36.52
C GLU A 285 -3.66 -31.52 -38.05
N MET A 286 -4.80 -31.62 -38.74
CA MET A 286 -4.85 -31.76 -40.22
C MET A 286 -4.16 -30.63 -40.99
N PHE A 287 -4.05 -29.43 -40.39
CA PHE A 287 -3.35 -28.26 -40.94
C PHE A 287 -2.39 -27.66 -39.90
N GLY A 288 -2.00 -28.46 -38.93
CA GLY A 288 -1.18 -28.01 -37.82
C GLY A 288 0.28 -27.89 -38.21
N GLU A 289 0.95 -26.89 -37.64
CA GLU A 289 2.35 -26.60 -37.90
C GLU A 289 3.12 -26.45 -36.58
N CYS A 290 4.44 -26.55 -36.66
CA CYS A 290 5.32 -26.26 -35.53
C CYS A 290 5.74 -24.79 -35.59
N ARG A 291 5.25 -23.97 -34.64
CA ARG A 291 5.36 -22.51 -34.66
C ARG A 291 6.17 -21.99 -33.48
N LYS A 292 6.96 -20.95 -33.70
CA LYS A 292 7.81 -20.34 -32.65
C LYS A 292 7.16 -19.07 -32.10
N PHE A 293 7.18 -18.95 -30.77
CA PHE A 293 6.60 -17.85 -30.03
C PHE A 293 7.58 -17.30 -29.00
N ILE A 294 7.37 -16.04 -28.63
CA ILE A 294 8.03 -15.38 -27.51
C ILE A 294 6.97 -15.09 -26.46
N ILE A 295 7.19 -15.58 -25.24
CA ILE A 295 6.34 -15.31 -24.10
C ILE A 295 7.05 -14.26 -23.24
N HIS A 296 6.37 -13.13 -23.02
CA HIS A 296 6.81 -12.07 -22.12
C HIS A 296 5.98 -12.11 -20.83
N TYR A 297 6.66 -12.21 -19.69
CA TYR A 297 6.06 -12.07 -18.36
C TYR A 297 6.54 -10.77 -17.73
N TYR A 298 5.62 -9.87 -17.44
CA TYR A 298 5.92 -8.57 -16.84
C TYR A 298 5.84 -8.67 -15.32
N LEU A 299 6.98 -8.47 -14.65
CA LEU A 299 7.07 -8.58 -13.19
C LEU A 299 6.39 -7.42 -12.46
N ALA A 300 6.17 -6.29 -13.14
CA ALA A 300 5.57 -5.09 -12.56
C ALA A 300 4.07 -5.27 -12.22
N ASP A 301 3.36 -6.13 -12.95
CA ASP A 301 1.90 -6.31 -12.84
C ASP A 301 1.43 -7.76 -13.02
N ASP A 302 2.37 -8.72 -13.06
CA ASP A 302 2.12 -10.16 -13.20
C ASP A 302 1.26 -10.50 -14.44
N THR A 303 1.50 -9.78 -15.54
CA THR A 303 0.81 -9.97 -16.83
C THR A 303 1.66 -10.74 -17.83
N LEU A 304 0.99 -11.38 -18.78
CA LEU A 304 1.57 -12.18 -19.85
C LEU A 304 1.20 -11.63 -21.21
N GLU A 305 2.15 -11.64 -22.14
CA GLU A 305 1.99 -11.26 -23.54
C GLU A 305 2.67 -12.32 -24.41
N ILE A 306 2.03 -12.73 -25.51
CA ILE A 306 2.59 -13.73 -26.43
C ILE A 306 2.72 -13.12 -27.82
N ARG A 307 3.94 -13.18 -28.35
CA ARG A 307 4.29 -12.73 -29.70
C ARG A 307 4.63 -13.90 -30.59
N GLU A 308 4.10 -13.88 -31.80
CA GLU A 308 4.48 -14.82 -32.85
C GLU A 308 5.78 -14.37 -33.50
N ILE A 309 6.69 -15.32 -33.77
CA ILE A 309 7.92 -15.04 -34.51
C ILE A 309 7.64 -15.31 -35.99
N HIS A 310 7.57 -14.25 -36.78
CA HIS A 310 7.46 -14.34 -38.24
C HIS A 310 8.82 -14.49 -38.91
N THR A 311 8.86 -15.32 -39.96
CA THR A 311 10.03 -15.47 -40.84
C THR A 311 9.72 -14.93 -42.23
N ALA A 312 10.75 -14.56 -42.99
CA ALA A 312 10.54 -14.11 -44.37
C ALA A 312 9.85 -15.20 -45.20
N ASN A 313 8.82 -14.81 -45.96
CA ASN A 313 8.02 -15.72 -46.79
C ASN A 313 7.32 -16.86 -46.01
N ASP A 314 6.87 -16.61 -44.78
CA ASP A 314 6.10 -17.57 -43.98
C ASP A 314 4.65 -17.77 -44.45
N GLY A 315 4.16 -16.91 -45.35
CA GLY A 315 2.81 -16.98 -45.92
C GLY A 315 1.71 -16.51 -44.96
N ARG A 316 2.05 -15.82 -43.87
CA ARG A 316 1.10 -15.31 -42.87
C ARG A 316 0.97 -13.80 -42.93
N ASP A 317 -0.18 -13.32 -42.45
CA ASP A 317 -0.39 -11.91 -42.22
C ASP A 317 0.53 -11.46 -41.05
N PRO A 318 1.35 -10.41 -41.21
CA PRO A 318 2.28 -9.96 -40.17
C PRO A 318 1.56 -9.32 -38.98
N PHE A 319 0.97 -10.13 -38.11
CA PHE A 319 0.40 -9.70 -36.84
C PHE A 319 1.44 -9.82 -35.71
N PRO A 320 1.84 -8.72 -35.06
CA PRO A 320 2.92 -8.74 -34.09
C PRO A 320 2.56 -9.43 -32.76
N LEU A 321 1.28 -9.58 -32.45
CA LEU A 321 0.77 -10.08 -31.17
C LEU A 321 -0.20 -11.23 -31.42
N LEU A 322 0.07 -12.38 -30.79
CA LEU A 322 -0.90 -13.46 -30.71
C LEU A 322 -1.85 -13.25 -29.53
N LEU A 323 -1.30 -12.84 -28.38
CA LEU A 323 -2.05 -12.57 -27.17
C LEU A 323 -1.62 -11.22 -26.60
N ARG A 324 -2.61 -10.33 -26.42
CA ARG A 324 -2.42 -9.04 -25.76
C ARG A 324 -1.95 -9.22 -24.32
N ARG A 325 -1.28 -8.21 -23.78
CA ARG A 325 -0.85 -8.18 -22.39
C ARG A 325 -2.04 -8.23 -21.43
N GLU A 326 -2.20 -9.33 -20.72
CA GLU A 326 -3.25 -9.51 -19.71
C GLU A 326 -2.83 -10.48 -18.60
N ARG A 327 -3.51 -10.44 -17.46
CA ARG A 327 -3.31 -11.45 -16.39
C ARG A 327 -4.07 -12.71 -16.77
N ILE A 328 -3.35 -13.80 -17.00
CA ILE A 328 -3.93 -15.04 -17.51
C ILE A 328 -4.21 -16.01 -16.35
N PRO A 329 -5.45 -16.51 -16.20
CA PRO A 329 -5.76 -17.55 -15.23
C PRO A 329 -5.19 -18.91 -15.68
N LYS A 330 -4.69 -19.71 -14.73
CA LYS A 330 -4.18 -21.07 -15.02
C LYS A 330 -5.29 -22.01 -15.48
N CYS A 331 -6.44 -21.93 -14.83
CA CYS A 331 -7.61 -22.73 -15.14
C CYS A 331 -8.81 -21.80 -15.31
N ARG A 332 -9.35 -21.72 -16.53
CA ARG A 332 -10.58 -20.95 -16.81
C ARG A 332 -11.84 -21.73 -16.45
N ASP A 333 -11.78 -23.06 -16.52
CA ASP A 333 -12.97 -23.90 -16.43
C ASP A 333 -13.50 -24.08 -15.01
N THR A 334 -12.74 -23.68 -13.99
CA THR A 334 -13.06 -23.91 -12.57
C THR A 334 -13.88 -22.76 -11.98
N ILE A 335 -15.02 -22.46 -12.61
CA ILE A 335 -15.90 -21.35 -12.22
C ILE A 335 -16.83 -21.79 -11.07
N PRO A 336 -17.01 -20.97 -10.02
CA PRO A 336 -17.99 -21.27 -8.96
C PRO A 336 -19.43 -21.28 -9.49
N GLN A 337 -20.28 -22.16 -8.96
CA GLN A 337 -21.69 -22.29 -9.38
C GLN A 337 -22.52 -21.00 -9.22
N SER A 338 -22.09 -20.08 -8.36
CA SER A 338 -22.73 -18.79 -8.16
C SER A 338 -22.51 -17.81 -9.33
N PHE A 339 -21.58 -18.10 -10.24
CA PHE A 339 -21.29 -17.20 -11.36
C PHE A 339 -22.37 -17.33 -12.45
N PRO A 340 -22.99 -16.23 -12.89
CA PRO A 340 -24.03 -16.28 -13.91
C PRO A 340 -23.48 -16.72 -15.26
N SER A 341 -24.14 -17.71 -15.88
CA SER A 341 -23.75 -18.27 -17.19
C SER A 341 -23.85 -17.29 -18.36
N VAL A 342 -24.55 -16.16 -18.18
CA VAL A 342 -24.66 -15.09 -19.20
C VAL A 342 -23.41 -14.21 -19.26
N SER A 343 -22.58 -14.22 -18.22
CA SER A 343 -21.36 -13.41 -18.19
C SER A 343 -20.26 -14.06 -19.01
N MET A 344 -19.77 -13.33 -20.01
CA MET A 344 -18.72 -13.79 -20.93
C MET A 344 -17.30 -13.59 -20.37
N GLU A 345 -17.13 -12.75 -19.34
CA GLU A 345 -15.85 -12.41 -18.73
C GLU A 345 -15.84 -12.77 -17.25
N ILE A 346 -14.86 -13.60 -16.86
CA ILE A 346 -14.63 -14.00 -15.46
C ILE A 346 -14.02 -12.81 -14.71
N THR A 347 -14.58 -12.48 -13.54
CA THR A 347 -14.07 -11.38 -12.72
C THR A 347 -12.82 -11.79 -11.92
N GLU A 348 -12.00 -10.84 -11.50
CA GLU A 348 -10.78 -11.13 -10.70
C GLU A 348 -11.08 -11.94 -9.43
N ASN A 349 -12.29 -11.80 -8.88
CA ASN A 349 -12.71 -12.48 -7.65
C ASN A 349 -12.97 -13.98 -7.84
N GLU A 350 -13.29 -14.41 -9.06
CA GLU A 350 -13.59 -15.80 -9.37
C GLU A 350 -12.35 -16.60 -9.80
N VAL A 351 -11.29 -15.89 -10.22
CA VAL A 351 -10.04 -16.53 -10.61
C VAL A 351 -9.31 -17.05 -9.37
N LYS A 352 -9.14 -18.37 -9.30
CA LYS A 352 -8.42 -19.02 -8.20
C LYS A 352 -6.92 -18.72 -8.23
N GLU A 353 -6.31 -18.88 -9.40
CA GLU A 353 -4.86 -18.77 -9.54
C GLU A 353 -4.47 -18.23 -10.92
N TYR A 354 -3.55 -17.26 -10.90
CA TYR A 354 -2.92 -16.68 -12.09
C TYR A 354 -1.54 -17.29 -12.31
N PHE A 355 -1.06 -17.24 -13.54
CA PHE A 355 0.32 -17.62 -13.84
C PHE A 355 1.34 -16.76 -13.08
N SER A 356 2.31 -17.43 -12.48
CA SER A 356 3.44 -16.86 -11.76
C SER A 356 4.74 -17.22 -12.49
N PRO A 357 5.86 -16.50 -12.28
CA PRO A 357 7.15 -16.92 -12.84
C PRO A 357 7.52 -18.37 -12.47
N LYS A 358 7.05 -18.86 -11.33
CA LYS A 358 7.26 -20.27 -10.90
C LYS A 358 6.71 -21.32 -11.86
N ASP A 359 5.81 -20.95 -12.77
CA ASP A 359 5.20 -21.89 -13.70
C ASP A 359 5.97 -22.02 -15.02
N PHE A 360 7.01 -21.21 -15.21
CA PHE A 360 7.80 -21.15 -16.45
C PHE A 360 9.21 -21.69 -16.20
N HIS A 361 9.52 -22.83 -16.81
CA HIS A 361 10.84 -23.45 -16.80
C HIS A 361 11.19 -24.00 -18.18
N ILE A 362 12.49 -24.08 -18.48
CA ILE A 362 12.97 -24.70 -19.72
C ILE A 362 12.61 -26.20 -19.69
N GLY A 363 12.07 -26.72 -20.79
CA GLY A 363 11.59 -28.09 -20.93
C GLY A 363 10.16 -28.32 -20.43
N GLN A 364 9.57 -27.35 -19.72
CA GLN A 364 8.19 -27.44 -19.27
C GLN A 364 7.22 -27.00 -20.37
N SER A 365 6.09 -27.71 -20.48
CA SER A 365 4.99 -27.30 -21.34
C SER A 365 3.91 -26.58 -20.55
N VAL A 366 3.58 -25.35 -20.96
CA VAL A 366 2.57 -24.49 -20.33
C VAL A 366 1.31 -24.46 -21.20
N ASN A 367 0.15 -24.68 -20.60
CA ASN A 367 -1.13 -24.57 -21.29
C ASN A 367 -1.73 -23.18 -21.08
N ILE A 368 -1.76 -22.36 -22.14
CA ILE A 368 -2.28 -21.00 -22.10
C ILE A 368 -3.49 -20.94 -23.03
N LEU A 369 -4.67 -20.67 -22.47
CA LEU A 369 -5.94 -20.57 -23.20
C LEU A 369 -6.27 -21.79 -24.07
N GLY A 370 -5.92 -22.99 -23.60
CA GLY A 370 -6.15 -24.25 -24.31
C GLY A 370 -5.06 -24.61 -25.33
N ARG A 371 -4.02 -23.77 -25.48
CA ARG A 371 -2.87 -24.01 -26.36
C ARG A 371 -1.64 -24.38 -25.55
N LYS A 372 -0.96 -25.46 -25.95
CA LYS A 372 0.23 -25.98 -25.26
C LYS A 372 1.51 -25.39 -25.87
N TYR A 373 2.25 -24.65 -25.06
CA TYR A 373 3.53 -24.05 -25.44
C TYR A 373 4.66 -24.77 -24.70
N LEU A 374 5.62 -25.33 -25.43
CA LEU A 374 6.83 -25.93 -24.88
C LEU A 374 7.94 -24.87 -24.82
N ILE A 375 8.41 -24.55 -23.62
CA ILE A 375 9.50 -23.59 -23.42
C ILE A 375 10.83 -24.29 -23.64
N TYR A 376 11.68 -23.72 -24.49
CA TYR A 376 12.94 -24.35 -24.87
C TYR A 376 14.18 -23.53 -24.56
N ASP A 377 14.04 -22.22 -24.46
CA ASP A 377 15.12 -21.33 -24.05
C ASP A 377 14.55 -20.08 -23.38
N CYS A 378 15.40 -19.30 -22.74
CA CYS A 378 15.06 -18.04 -22.12
C CYS A 378 16.23 -17.05 -22.17
N ASP A 379 15.92 -15.76 -21.99
CA ASP A 379 16.92 -14.69 -22.11
C ASP A 379 17.97 -14.67 -20.99
N ASN A 380 19.10 -14.02 -21.20
CA ASN A 380 20.15 -13.95 -20.17
C ASN A 380 19.67 -13.22 -18.89
N PHE A 381 18.82 -12.21 -19.04
CA PHE A 381 18.19 -11.54 -17.90
C PHE A 381 17.32 -12.49 -17.08
N THR A 382 16.55 -13.35 -17.74
CA THR A 382 15.67 -14.30 -17.03
C THR A 382 16.49 -15.36 -16.32
N LYS A 383 17.53 -15.88 -16.95
CA LYS A 383 18.48 -16.82 -16.31
C LYS A 383 19.04 -16.22 -15.01
N ALA A 384 19.54 -14.98 -15.05
CA ALA A 384 20.03 -14.29 -13.87
C ALA A 384 18.95 -14.04 -12.80
N TRP A 385 17.73 -13.68 -13.23
CA TRP A 385 16.62 -13.42 -12.31
C TRP A 385 16.14 -14.71 -11.61
N TYR A 386 16.04 -15.84 -12.31
CA TYR A 386 15.70 -17.14 -11.72
C TYR A 386 16.79 -17.66 -10.80
N HIS A 387 18.06 -17.45 -11.16
CA HIS A 387 19.18 -17.76 -10.28
C HIS A 387 19.09 -16.99 -8.95
N ASN A 388 18.82 -15.68 -9.01
CA ASN A 388 18.80 -14.83 -7.81
C ASN A 388 17.55 -15.05 -6.93
N ASN A 389 16.38 -15.32 -7.53
CA ASN A 389 15.12 -15.44 -6.77
C ASN A 389 14.74 -16.87 -6.42
N PHE A 390 15.09 -17.85 -7.26
CA PHE A 390 14.72 -19.26 -7.09
C PHE A 390 15.93 -20.19 -6.90
N GLY A 391 17.17 -19.69 -7.05
CA GLY A 391 18.38 -20.51 -6.92
C GLY A 391 18.59 -21.52 -8.05
N LEU A 392 17.92 -21.34 -9.20
CA LEU A 392 18.08 -22.24 -10.35
C LEU A 392 19.41 -21.99 -11.05
N THR A 393 20.16 -23.06 -11.31
CA THR A 393 21.46 -23.03 -12.01
C THR A 393 21.43 -23.73 -13.37
N GLU A 394 20.43 -24.58 -13.61
CA GLU A 394 20.33 -25.37 -14.83
C GLU A 394 19.44 -24.67 -15.86
N PHE A 395 20.05 -24.19 -16.93
CA PHE A 395 19.38 -23.52 -18.05
C PHE A 395 19.81 -24.09 -19.39
N THR A 396 19.85 -25.42 -19.51
CA THR A 396 20.22 -26.10 -20.75
C THR A 396 19.11 -25.92 -21.80
N PRO A 397 19.38 -25.22 -22.92
CA PRO A 397 18.37 -25.02 -23.95
C PRO A 397 18.01 -26.35 -24.62
N LEU A 398 16.73 -26.53 -24.93
CA LEU A 398 16.25 -27.70 -25.65
C LEU A 398 16.40 -27.48 -27.15
N ASP A 399 17.06 -28.41 -27.83
CA ASP A 399 17.17 -28.38 -29.29
C ASP A 399 15.85 -28.82 -29.93
N ILE A 400 15.19 -27.90 -30.65
CA ILE A 400 13.93 -28.15 -31.38
C ILE A 400 14.13 -28.00 -32.88
N GLU A 401 15.37 -27.98 -33.37
CA GLU A 401 15.57 -27.94 -34.82
C GLU A 401 15.11 -29.24 -35.46
N ILE A 402 14.11 -29.11 -36.34
CA ILE A 402 13.66 -30.21 -37.19
C ILE A 402 14.79 -30.47 -38.19
N LYS A 403 15.53 -31.56 -38.01
CA LYS A 403 16.51 -32.01 -38.99
C LYS A 403 15.82 -32.18 -40.34
N GLN A 404 16.18 -31.33 -41.30
CA GLN A 404 15.70 -31.49 -42.66
C GLN A 404 16.27 -32.82 -43.21
N PRO A 405 15.46 -33.65 -43.88
CA PRO A 405 15.98 -34.84 -44.51
C PRO A 405 17.05 -34.42 -45.52
N GLU A 406 18.24 -35.01 -45.43
CA GLU A 406 19.27 -34.79 -46.43
C GLU A 406 18.72 -35.21 -47.79
N LEU A 407 18.83 -34.34 -48.78
CA LEU A 407 18.44 -34.69 -50.14
C LEU A 407 19.29 -35.89 -50.59
N PRO A 408 18.68 -36.88 -51.27
CA PRO A 408 19.43 -38.03 -51.76
C PRO A 408 20.53 -37.53 -52.69
N LYS A 409 21.78 -37.85 -52.35
CA LYS A 409 22.94 -37.53 -53.18
C LYS A 409 22.85 -38.39 -54.44
N LYS A 410 22.85 -37.74 -55.61
CA LYS A 410 22.87 -38.46 -56.90
C LYS A 410 24.22 -39.14 -57.05
N GLU A 411 24.22 -40.47 -57.06
CA GLU A 411 25.41 -41.25 -57.37
C GLU A 411 25.76 -41.13 -58.86
N ILE A 412 27.05 -41.13 -59.18
CA ILE A 412 27.52 -41.13 -60.56
C ILE A 412 27.28 -42.54 -61.11
N PRO A 413 26.57 -42.72 -62.24
CA PRO A 413 26.33 -44.02 -62.82
C PRO A 413 27.65 -44.68 -63.25
N PRO A 414 27.71 -46.02 -63.29
CA PRO A 414 28.89 -46.72 -63.76
C PRO A 414 29.19 -46.39 -65.23
N TYR A 415 30.47 -46.45 -65.58
CA TYR A 415 30.95 -46.20 -66.94
C TYR A 415 30.31 -47.18 -67.94
N ASN A 416 29.77 -46.65 -69.04
CA ASN A 416 28.99 -47.40 -70.03
C ASN A 416 29.85 -48.17 -71.07
N GLY A 417 31.17 -48.07 -71.01
CA GLY A 417 32.08 -48.77 -71.94
C GLY A 417 32.42 -48.00 -73.23
N PHE A 418 31.78 -46.85 -73.49
CA PHE A 418 32.02 -46.05 -74.69
C PHE A 418 32.82 -44.78 -74.37
N GLY A 419 33.78 -44.46 -75.25
CA GLY A 419 34.60 -43.25 -75.13
C GLY A 419 35.73 -43.40 -74.10
N THR A 420 36.02 -42.32 -73.39
CA THR A 420 36.95 -42.33 -72.24
C THR A 420 36.15 -42.18 -70.94
N ILE A 421 36.70 -42.66 -69.82
CA ILE A 421 36.06 -42.51 -68.51
C ILE A 421 35.83 -41.02 -68.22
N GLU A 422 36.82 -40.18 -68.54
CA GLU A 422 36.74 -38.73 -68.36
C GLU A 422 35.62 -38.09 -69.18
N ASP A 423 35.45 -38.49 -70.44
CA ASP A 423 34.42 -37.96 -71.34
C ASP A 423 33.01 -38.38 -70.88
N SER A 424 32.83 -39.65 -70.52
CA SER A 424 31.56 -40.16 -69.99
C SER A 424 31.19 -39.54 -68.62
N LEU A 425 32.19 -39.21 -67.79
CA LEU A 425 31.98 -38.47 -66.55
C LEU A 425 31.48 -37.04 -66.81
N VAL A 426 31.95 -36.36 -67.88
CA VAL A 426 31.45 -35.02 -68.21
C VAL A 426 30.00 -35.08 -68.70
N SER A 427 29.66 -36.10 -69.49
CA SER A 427 28.27 -36.35 -69.94
C SER A 427 27.30 -36.49 -68.76
N THR A 428 27.75 -37.14 -67.68
CA THR A 428 26.95 -37.27 -66.45
C THR A 428 26.76 -35.93 -65.72
N LYS A 429 27.77 -35.04 -65.76
CA LYS A 429 27.79 -33.79 -64.98
C LYS A 429 26.95 -32.68 -65.59
N SER A 430 26.83 -32.62 -66.92
CA SER A 430 26.14 -31.52 -67.58
C SER A 430 25.41 -31.97 -68.85
N PHE A 431 24.19 -31.46 -69.04
CA PHE A 431 23.37 -31.74 -70.23
C PHE A 431 24.05 -31.32 -71.53
N ILE A 432 24.69 -30.14 -71.55
CA ILE A 432 25.51 -29.71 -72.69
C ILE A 432 26.89 -30.33 -72.51
N LEU A 433 27.27 -31.21 -73.45
CA LEU A 433 28.57 -31.85 -73.46
C LEU A 433 29.66 -30.79 -73.60
N LYS A 434 30.61 -30.82 -72.67
CA LYS A 434 31.82 -30.02 -72.72
C LYS A 434 33.00 -30.97 -72.88
N PRO A 435 33.99 -30.65 -73.71
CA PRO A 435 35.18 -31.46 -73.79
C PRO A 435 35.87 -31.51 -72.41
N PRO A 436 36.39 -32.66 -71.98
CA PRO A 436 37.12 -32.76 -70.72
C PRO A 436 38.34 -31.83 -70.77
N LYS A 437 38.57 -31.10 -69.69
CA LYS A 437 39.72 -30.20 -69.58
C LYS A 437 40.97 -31.02 -69.31
N VAL A 438 41.96 -30.91 -70.18
CA VAL A 438 43.29 -31.45 -69.98
C VAL A 438 44.11 -30.50 -69.11
N ASP A 439 45.04 -31.05 -68.33
CA ASP A 439 45.98 -30.25 -67.54
C ASP A 439 47.07 -29.66 -68.46
N PHE A 440 46.76 -28.51 -69.07
CA PHE A 440 47.66 -27.83 -70.00
C PHE A 440 48.99 -27.42 -69.37
N ALA A 441 48.99 -27.06 -68.07
CA ALA A 441 50.21 -26.68 -67.38
C ALA A 441 51.17 -27.88 -67.30
N LYS A 442 50.65 -29.04 -66.93
CA LYS A 442 51.40 -30.30 -66.94
C LYS A 442 51.92 -30.64 -68.34
N GLN A 443 51.09 -30.51 -69.37
CA GLN A 443 51.52 -30.81 -70.75
C GLN A 443 52.67 -29.91 -71.22
N VAL A 444 52.65 -28.62 -70.89
CA VAL A 444 53.73 -27.67 -71.27
C VAL A 444 55.01 -27.95 -70.49
N ASP A 445 54.92 -28.09 -69.17
CA ASP A 445 56.10 -28.23 -68.30
C ASP A 445 56.83 -29.58 -68.48
N TYR A 446 56.09 -30.61 -68.88
CA TYR A 446 56.58 -31.97 -69.06
C TYR A 446 56.64 -32.44 -70.51
N ALA A 447 56.39 -31.57 -71.49
CA ALA A 447 56.33 -31.91 -72.92
C ALA A 447 57.53 -32.75 -73.42
N GLN A 448 58.74 -32.42 -72.95
CA GLN A 448 59.98 -33.08 -73.35
C GLN A 448 60.54 -34.05 -72.29
N LYS A 449 59.88 -34.17 -71.13
CA LYS A 449 60.37 -34.99 -70.02
C LYS A 449 59.79 -36.40 -70.14
N VAL A 450 60.67 -37.37 -70.42
CA VAL A 450 60.32 -38.79 -70.54
C VAL A 450 61.24 -39.60 -69.62
N LEU A 451 60.65 -40.39 -68.73
CA LEU A 451 61.41 -41.32 -67.89
C LEU A 451 61.63 -42.61 -68.67
N ARG A 452 62.89 -43.03 -68.83
CA ARG A 452 63.25 -44.25 -69.55
C ARG A 452 63.86 -45.26 -68.60
N TYR A 453 63.31 -46.46 -68.62
CA TYR A 453 63.77 -47.58 -67.80
C TYR A 453 64.11 -48.76 -68.71
N GLU A 454 65.26 -49.39 -68.48
CA GLU A 454 65.56 -50.70 -69.06
C GLU A 454 64.84 -51.77 -68.26
N ALA A 455 64.07 -52.61 -68.93
CA ALA A 455 63.29 -53.68 -68.37
C ALA A 455 63.56 -54.99 -69.10
N ARG A 456 63.36 -56.11 -68.40
CA ARG A 456 63.39 -57.46 -68.97
C ARG A 456 62.06 -58.13 -68.70
N LEU A 457 61.57 -58.92 -69.65
CA LEU A 457 60.33 -59.64 -69.48
C LEU A 457 60.57 -60.85 -68.59
N ASP A 458 59.86 -60.90 -67.46
CA ASP A 458 59.82 -62.10 -66.62
C ASP A 458 58.71 -63.01 -67.17
N SER A 459 59.11 -64.00 -67.96
CA SER A 459 58.23 -64.91 -68.69
C SER A 459 58.62 -66.35 -68.39
N PHE A 460 57.62 -67.24 -68.32
CA PHE A 460 57.85 -68.68 -68.20
C PHE A 460 58.54 -69.29 -69.43
N ARG A 461 58.60 -68.55 -70.55
CA ARG A 461 59.28 -68.99 -71.77
C ARG A 461 60.76 -68.59 -71.71
N PRO A 462 61.71 -69.54 -71.80
CA PRO A 462 63.15 -69.25 -71.69
C PRO A 462 63.68 -68.40 -72.85
N GLU A 463 62.97 -68.37 -73.99
CA GLU A 463 63.31 -67.55 -75.16
C GLU A 463 63.10 -66.05 -74.89
N ASP A 464 62.14 -65.70 -74.03
CA ASP A 464 61.80 -64.31 -73.72
C ASP A 464 62.71 -63.69 -72.65
N THR A 465 63.43 -64.50 -71.87
CA THR A 465 64.25 -64.07 -70.73
C THR A 465 65.38 -63.09 -71.14
N TYR A 466 65.86 -63.21 -72.38
CA TYR A 466 66.94 -62.38 -72.91
C TYR A 466 66.44 -61.11 -73.63
N ARG A 467 65.12 -60.96 -73.82
CA ARG A 467 64.54 -59.80 -74.49
C ARG A 467 64.63 -58.57 -73.58
N ARG A 468 65.14 -57.48 -74.15
CA ARG A 468 65.35 -56.21 -73.45
C ARG A 468 64.37 -55.16 -73.98
N PHE A 469 63.70 -54.51 -73.07
CA PHE A 469 62.69 -53.50 -73.34
C PHE A 469 63.11 -52.18 -72.74
N ILE A 470 62.83 -51.09 -73.43
CA ILE A 470 62.91 -49.73 -72.91
C ILE A 470 61.47 -49.28 -72.67
N ILE A 471 61.13 -49.14 -71.39
CA ILE A 471 59.85 -48.56 -70.97
C ILE A 471 60.05 -47.05 -70.92
N SER A 472 59.29 -46.33 -71.74
CA SER A 472 59.28 -44.87 -71.75
C SER A 472 57.96 -44.38 -71.17
N TYR A 473 58.01 -43.73 -70.01
CA TYR A 473 56.87 -43.07 -69.37
C TYR A 473 56.88 -41.58 -69.71
N HIS A 474 55.85 -41.12 -70.41
CA HIS A 474 55.73 -39.76 -70.89
C HIS A 474 54.99 -38.92 -69.84
N LEU A 475 55.72 -38.04 -69.15
CA LEU A 475 55.18 -37.26 -68.03
C LEU A 475 54.12 -36.23 -68.44
N ALA A 476 54.05 -35.87 -69.73
CA ALA A 476 53.05 -34.92 -70.24
C ALA A 476 51.61 -35.46 -70.21
N ASP A 477 51.41 -36.75 -70.57
CA ASP A 477 50.07 -37.35 -70.72
C ASP A 477 49.91 -38.65 -69.91
N ASP A 478 50.86 -38.97 -69.04
CA ASP A 478 50.91 -40.19 -68.23
C ASP A 478 50.83 -41.51 -69.02
N MET A 479 51.16 -41.47 -70.32
CA MET A 479 51.13 -42.63 -71.21
C MET A 479 52.46 -43.39 -71.19
N ILE A 480 52.39 -44.71 -71.39
CA ILE A 480 53.55 -45.60 -71.48
C ILE A 480 53.73 -46.06 -72.92
N SER A 481 54.97 -46.11 -73.39
CA SER A 481 55.34 -46.79 -74.62
C SER A 481 56.50 -47.74 -74.35
N ILE A 482 56.42 -48.95 -74.88
CA ILE A 482 57.43 -49.99 -74.67
C ILE A 482 58.10 -50.29 -76.01
N PHE A 483 59.42 -50.17 -76.06
CA PHE A 483 60.22 -50.45 -77.23
C PHE A 483 61.19 -51.60 -76.96
N GLU A 484 61.19 -52.62 -77.79
CA GLU A 484 62.12 -53.73 -77.71
C GLU A 484 63.41 -53.41 -78.47
N THR A 485 64.55 -53.47 -77.77
CA THR A 485 65.85 -53.23 -78.40
C THR A 485 66.25 -54.41 -79.27
N PRO A 486 66.61 -54.22 -80.54
CA PRO A 486 67.01 -55.32 -81.41
C PRO A 486 68.34 -55.93 -80.91
N ILE A 487 68.34 -57.23 -80.66
CA ILE A 487 69.53 -58.00 -80.28
C ILE A 487 69.96 -58.83 -81.50
N ARG A 488 71.23 -58.73 -81.91
CA ARG A 488 71.72 -59.54 -83.04
C ARG A 488 71.61 -61.03 -82.69
N ASN A 489 71.13 -61.82 -83.64
CA ASN A 489 70.97 -63.28 -83.54
C ASN A 489 69.95 -63.76 -82.48
N SER A 490 69.04 -62.90 -81.98
CA SER A 490 68.01 -63.30 -81.00
C SER A 490 66.77 -63.96 -81.61
N GLY A 491 66.58 -63.88 -82.93
CA GLY A 491 65.38 -64.40 -83.62
C GLY A 491 64.13 -63.52 -83.49
N PHE A 492 64.14 -62.49 -82.64
CA PHE A 492 63.03 -61.55 -82.47
C PHE A 492 63.25 -60.25 -83.26
N PRO A 493 62.28 -59.80 -84.08
CA PRO A 493 62.35 -58.48 -84.69
C PRO A 493 62.17 -57.43 -83.58
N GLY A 494 63.23 -56.67 -83.27
CA GLY A 494 63.11 -55.52 -82.38
C GLY A 494 62.16 -54.46 -82.94
N GLY A 495 61.66 -53.57 -82.09
CA GLY A 495 60.69 -52.56 -82.50
C GLY A 495 59.69 -52.18 -81.42
N THR A 496 58.60 -51.52 -81.81
CA THR A 496 57.56 -51.06 -80.87
C THR A 496 56.74 -52.24 -80.36
N PHE A 497 56.90 -52.56 -79.07
CA PHE A 497 56.14 -53.60 -78.39
C PHE A 497 54.76 -53.10 -77.92
N LEU A 498 54.73 -51.90 -77.33
CA LEU A 498 53.50 -51.18 -76.98
C LEU A 498 53.59 -49.76 -77.49
N LYS A 499 52.69 -49.40 -78.42
CA LYS A 499 52.52 -48.01 -78.85
C LYS A 499 51.99 -47.19 -77.67
N ARG A 500 52.31 -45.89 -77.67
CA ARG A 500 51.91 -44.96 -76.60
C ARG A 500 50.42 -45.11 -76.25
N SER A 501 50.14 -45.63 -75.06
CA SER A 501 48.80 -45.85 -74.52
C SER A 501 48.77 -45.60 -73.01
N ARG A 502 47.58 -45.45 -72.45
CA ARG A 502 47.37 -45.27 -71.01
C ARG A 502 47.38 -46.60 -70.26
#